data_AF-A0A420UTU9-F1
#
_entry.id   AF-A0A420UTU9-F1
#
_cell.length_a   1.000
_cell.length_b   1.000
_cell.length_c   1.000
_cell.angle_alpha   90.00
_cell.angle_beta   90.00
_cell.angle_gamma   90.00
#
_symmetry.space_group_name_H-M   'P 1'
#
loop_
_entity.id
_entity.type
_entity.pdbx_description
1 polymer ?
#
loop_
_entity_poly.entity_id
_entity_poly.type
_entity_poly.pdbx_seq_one_letter_code
_entity_poly.pdbx_strand_id
1 'polypeptide(L)'
;MIPPATTPGPLRALAAGTADAAVGESGAPEIFLWVVLPYIALTMFVAGHVWRYRYDKFGWTTRSSQLHESRLLRIGSPLFHFGILVVLIGHIGGLVIPKSWTEAAGISEHTYHVTAVVLGTIAGISTLAGIAILVYRRRTVGPVFLATTRNDKFMYVLLVLAIVLGLVATVAANVVGGGYDYRTTISPWFRGIFFFQPDPALMAGAPVLFQLHALSALALFAAWPFTRLVHMLTAPLGYLTRPYIVYRSRDVQLGSRGPRRGWERV
;
A
#
# COMPACT_ATOMS: atom_id res chain seq x y z
N MET A 1 -57.30 25.47 -41.12
CA MET A 1 -56.82 24.10 -40.80
C MET A 1 -55.72 24.24 -39.75
N ILE A 2 -56.05 23.98 -38.49
CA ILE A 2 -55.14 24.02 -37.33
C ILE A 2 -55.23 22.62 -36.70
N PRO A 3 -54.12 21.89 -36.47
CA PRO A 3 -54.17 20.57 -35.85
C PRO A 3 -54.43 20.67 -34.32
N PRO A 4 -55.03 19.64 -33.70
CA PRO A 4 -55.35 19.65 -32.27
C PRO A 4 -54.11 19.35 -31.40
N ALA A 5 -54.06 19.97 -30.23
CA ALA A 5 -53.05 19.73 -29.20
C ALA A 5 -53.22 18.33 -28.60
N THR A 6 -52.18 17.50 -28.71
CA THR A 6 -52.09 16.20 -28.06
C THR A 6 -51.76 16.37 -26.57
N THR A 7 -52.69 16.03 -25.69
CA THR A 7 -52.44 15.83 -24.26
C THR A 7 -51.46 14.67 -24.03
N PRO A 8 -50.40 14.84 -23.23
CA PRO A 8 -49.51 13.73 -22.88
C PRO A 8 -50.23 12.77 -21.91
N GLY A 9 -50.30 11.49 -22.28
CA GLY A 9 -50.93 10.44 -21.50
C GLY A 9 -50.19 10.10 -20.19
N PRO A 10 -50.87 9.41 -19.24
CA PRO A 10 -50.41 9.18 -17.87
C PRO A 10 -49.19 8.24 -17.74
N LEU A 11 -48.70 7.67 -18.85
CA LEU A 11 -47.63 6.67 -18.86
C LEU A 11 -46.21 7.26 -18.72
N ARG A 12 -46.03 8.59 -18.85
CA ARG A 12 -44.72 9.23 -18.62
C ARG A 12 -44.39 9.51 -17.15
N ALA A 13 -45.37 9.43 -16.24
CA ALA A 13 -45.13 9.66 -14.82
C ALA A 13 -44.53 8.45 -14.09
N LEU A 14 -44.68 7.21 -14.62
CA LEU A 14 -44.13 6.01 -13.99
C LEU A 14 -42.65 5.75 -14.33
N ALA A 15 -42.11 6.37 -15.38
CA ALA A 15 -40.70 6.21 -15.76
C ALA A 15 -39.74 7.15 -15.01
N ALA A 16 -40.27 8.15 -14.31
CA ALA A 16 -39.48 9.04 -13.46
C ALA A 16 -39.22 8.46 -12.05
N GLY A 17 -39.96 7.42 -11.64
CA GLY A 17 -39.89 6.83 -10.29
C GLY A 17 -38.90 5.68 -10.12
N THR A 18 -38.15 5.29 -11.16
CA THR A 18 -37.19 4.16 -11.10
C THR A 18 -35.74 4.56 -11.35
N ALA A 19 -35.48 5.82 -11.69
CA ALA A 19 -34.12 6.34 -11.87
C ALA A 19 -33.45 6.76 -10.55
N ASP A 20 -34.22 7.02 -9.49
CA ASP A 20 -33.71 7.36 -8.14
C ASP A 20 -33.40 6.12 -7.27
N ALA A 21 -33.58 4.90 -7.79
CA ALA A 21 -33.44 3.67 -7.00
C ALA A 21 -32.05 2.99 -7.09
N ALA A 22 -31.04 3.65 -7.65
CA ALA A 22 -29.70 3.06 -7.85
C ALA A 22 -28.52 3.90 -7.34
N VAL A 23 -28.77 4.96 -6.56
CA VAL A 23 -27.75 5.53 -5.68
C VAL A 23 -28.04 4.95 -4.30
N GLY A 24 -27.54 3.74 -4.04
CA GLY A 24 -27.61 3.18 -2.70
C GLY A 24 -26.95 4.15 -1.74
N GLU A 25 -27.73 4.82 -0.88
CA GLU A 25 -27.19 5.67 0.17
C GLU A 25 -26.20 4.83 0.98
N SER A 26 -24.93 5.18 0.87
CA SER A 26 -23.88 4.47 1.59
C SER A 26 -24.11 4.72 3.07
N GLY A 27 -24.23 3.66 3.86
CA GLY A 27 -24.42 3.80 5.30
C GLY A 27 -23.22 4.52 5.95
N ALA A 28 -23.47 5.03 7.15
CA ALA A 28 -22.42 5.64 7.98
C ALA A 28 -21.15 4.77 8.14
N PRO A 29 -21.23 3.43 8.34
CA PRO A 29 -20.02 2.61 8.47
C PRO A 29 -19.25 2.48 7.16
N GLU A 30 -19.92 2.39 6.01
CA GLU A 30 -19.27 2.30 4.70
C GLU A 30 -18.52 3.59 4.36
N ILE A 31 -19.13 4.74 4.63
CA ILE A 31 -18.49 6.04 4.46
C ILE A 31 -17.26 6.13 5.37
N PHE A 32 -17.39 5.76 6.64
CA PHE A 32 -16.27 5.81 7.56
C PHE A 32 -15.10 4.92 7.10
N LEU A 33 -15.37 3.67 6.74
CA LEU A 33 -14.34 2.70 6.37
C LEU A 33 -13.70 2.97 5.01
N TRP A 34 -14.48 3.40 4.01
CA TRP A 34 -14.03 3.45 2.61
C TRP A 34 -13.79 4.86 2.07
N VAL A 35 -14.22 5.89 2.80
CA VAL A 35 -13.93 7.30 2.50
C VAL A 35 -12.99 7.89 3.55
N VAL A 36 -13.39 7.89 4.83
CA VAL A 36 -12.67 8.62 5.88
C VAL A 36 -11.36 7.92 6.29
N LEU A 37 -11.42 6.63 6.57
CA LEU A 37 -10.28 5.86 7.07
C LEU A 37 -9.05 5.88 6.13
N PRO A 38 -9.19 5.79 4.78
CA PRO A 38 -8.07 5.96 3.87
C PRO A 38 -7.36 7.31 4.02
N TYR A 39 -8.11 8.41 4.16
CA TYR A 39 -7.50 9.73 4.35
C TYR A 39 -6.79 9.87 5.69
N ILE A 40 -7.32 9.25 6.76
CA ILE A 40 -6.62 9.19 8.06
C ILE A 40 -5.29 8.45 7.87
N ALA A 41 -5.31 7.26 7.27
CA ALA A 41 -4.12 6.45 7.05
C ALA A 41 -3.08 7.17 6.18
N LEU A 42 -3.49 7.81 5.08
CA LEU A 42 -2.61 8.58 4.21
C LEU A 42 -2.06 9.83 4.89
N THR A 43 -2.87 10.52 5.69
CA THR A 43 -2.42 11.68 6.47
C THR A 43 -1.36 11.26 7.48
N MET A 44 -1.60 10.18 8.24
CA MET A 44 -0.62 9.61 9.16
C MET A 44 0.65 9.20 8.42
N PHE A 45 0.52 8.52 7.27
CA PHE A 45 1.64 8.12 6.44
C PHE A 45 2.49 9.33 6.03
N VAL A 46 1.91 10.34 5.38
CA VAL A 46 2.67 11.49 4.86
C VAL A 46 3.20 12.36 6.00
N ALA A 47 2.33 12.81 6.92
CA ALA A 47 2.72 13.70 8.00
C ALA A 47 3.73 13.03 8.96
N GLY A 48 3.55 11.74 9.24
CA GLY A 48 4.48 10.97 10.05
C GLY A 48 5.87 10.86 9.41
N HIS A 49 5.95 10.64 8.09
CA HIS A 49 7.24 10.61 7.38
C HIS A 49 7.92 11.99 7.38
N VAL A 50 7.16 13.06 7.13
CA VAL A 50 7.69 14.43 7.20
C VAL A 50 8.21 14.76 8.59
N TRP A 51 7.43 14.45 9.63
CA TRP A 51 7.82 14.66 11.02
C TRP A 51 9.09 13.87 11.35
N ARG A 52 9.13 12.58 11.03
CA ARG A 52 10.29 11.73 11.32
C ARG A 52 11.53 12.18 10.57
N TYR A 53 11.40 12.58 9.31
CA TYR A 53 12.52 13.12 8.55
C TYR A 53 13.07 14.43 9.15
N ARG A 54 12.21 15.28 9.75
CA ARG A 54 12.66 16.54 10.38
C ARG A 54 13.25 16.33 11.77
N TYR A 55 12.67 15.45 12.58
CA TYR A 55 12.96 15.37 14.01
C TYR A 55 13.69 14.09 14.46
N ASP A 56 13.64 13.01 13.67
CA ASP A 56 14.27 11.71 14.00
C ASP A 56 15.04 11.13 12.80
N LYS A 57 16.02 11.90 12.33
CA LYS A 57 16.93 11.46 11.24
C LYS A 57 17.79 10.26 11.65
N PHE A 58 18.17 10.15 12.93
CA PHE A 58 18.97 9.03 13.42
C PHE A 58 18.18 7.72 13.50
N GLY A 59 16.88 7.79 13.76
CA GLY A 59 15.99 6.63 13.69
C GLY A 59 15.68 6.18 12.26
N TRP A 60 16.08 6.93 11.24
CA TRP A 60 15.93 6.57 9.83
C TRP A 60 17.02 5.58 9.39
N THR A 61 16.85 4.31 9.75
CA THR A 61 17.81 3.24 9.44
C THR A 61 17.11 1.90 9.26
N THR A 62 17.74 0.99 8.51
CA THR A 62 17.29 -0.40 8.32
C THR A 62 17.38 -1.22 9.62
N ARG A 63 18.14 -0.76 10.62
CA ARG A 63 18.47 -1.49 11.86
C ARG A 63 18.89 -2.94 11.56
N SER A 64 19.93 -3.08 10.73
CA SER A 64 20.43 -4.40 10.34
C SER A 64 20.90 -5.19 11.58
N SER A 65 20.47 -6.44 11.65
CA SER A 65 20.87 -7.39 12.71
C SER A 65 21.82 -8.46 12.17
N GLN A 66 22.41 -8.26 11.00
CA GLN A 66 23.21 -9.27 10.29
C GLN A 66 24.46 -9.70 11.06
N LEU A 67 25.08 -8.78 11.80
CA LEU A 67 26.27 -9.06 12.60
C LEU A 67 25.98 -10.08 13.72
N HIS A 68 24.76 -10.12 14.23
CA HIS A 68 24.36 -11.07 15.27
C HIS A 68 24.06 -12.47 14.72
N GLU A 69 23.60 -12.57 13.47
CA GLU A 69 23.34 -13.84 12.80
C GLU A 69 23.14 -13.58 11.30
N SER A 70 23.83 -14.32 10.43
CA SER A 70 23.82 -14.08 8.98
C SER A 70 23.34 -15.27 8.14
N ARG A 71 23.31 -16.49 8.66
CA ARG A 71 22.99 -17.72 7.91
C ARG A 71 21.51 -17.76 7.51
N LEU A 72 20.60 -17.59 8.46
CA LEU A 72 19.16 -17.51 8.17
C LEU A 72 18.83 -16.21 7.42
N LEU A 73 19.49 -15.11 7.78
CA LEU A 73 19.29 -13.83 7.12
C LEU A 73 19.65 -13.87 5.62
N ARG A 74 20.72 -14.58 5.24
CA ARG A 74 21.18 -14.70 3.83
C ARG A 74 20.14 -15.32 2.91
N ILE A 75 19.26 -16.16 3.43
CA ILE A 75 18.18 -16.80 2.66
C ILE A 75 16.87 -16.03 2.84
N GLY A 76 16.48 -15.78 4.10
CA GLY A 76 15.20 -15.14 4.40
C GLY A 76 15.11 -13.70 3.90
N SER A 77 16.21 -12.93 3.93
CA SER A 77 16.18 -11.53 3.51
C SER A 77 15.98 -11.38 2.01
N PRO A 78 16.78 -12.01 1.11
CA PRO A 78 16.52 -11.91 -0.33
C PRO A 78 15.16 -12.49 -0.72
N LEU A 79 14.77 -13.64 -0.17
CA LEU A 79 13.49 -14.28 -0.48
C LEU A 79 12.30 -13.37 -0.13
N PHE A 80 12.34 -12.72 1.04
CA PHE A 80 11.35 -11.74 1.44
C PHE A 80 11.36 -10.50 0.54
N HIS A 81 12.53 -9.88 0.33
CA HIS A 81 12.62 -8.59 -0.36
C HIS A 81 12.31 -8.70 -1.85
N PHE A 82 12.82 -9.71 -2.56
CA PHE A 82 12.46 -9.92 -3.96
C PHE A 82 10.97 -10.26 -4.10
N GLY A 83 10.44 -11.12 -3.22
CA GLY A 83 9.01 -11.41 -3.18
C GLY A 83 8.17 -10.15 -3.01
N ILE A 84 8.42 -9.37 -1.96
CA ILE A 84 7.59 -8.20 -1.64
C ILE A 84 7.72 -7.10 -2.70
N LEU A 85 8.88 -6.96 -3.35
CA LEU A 85 9.05 -6.01 -4.45
C LEU A 85 8.22 -6.41 -5.67
N VAL A 86 8.18 -7.70 -6.03
CA VAL A 86 7.32 -8.18 -7.11
C VAL A 86 5.84 -8.02 -6.73
N VAL A 87 5.46 -8.31 -5.48
CA VAL A 87 4.10 -8.05 -4.97
C VAL A 87 3.74 -6.56 -5.07
N LEU A 88 4.65 -5.66 -4.67
CA LEU A 88 4.44 -4.21 -4.74
C LEU A 88 4.26 -3.74 -6.18
N ILE A 89 5.12 -4.18 -7.10
CA ILE A 89 5.00 -3.86 -8.53
C ILE A 89 3.68 -4.39 -9.08
N GLY A 90 3.28 -5.60 -8.71
CA GLY A 90 1.98 -6.17 -9.07
C GLY A 90 0.80 -5.33 -8.55
N HIS A 91 0.86 -4.85 -7.31
CA HIS A 91 -0.17 -3.96 -6.75
C HIS A 91 -0.23 -2.62 -7.49
N ILE A 92 0.90 -2.03 -7.84
CA ILE A 92 0.94 -0.80 -8.65
C ILE A 92 0.30 -1.07 -10.02
N GLY A 93 0.69 -2.15 -10.68
CA GLY A 93 0.13 -2.56 -11.97
C GLY A 93 -1.38 -2.81 -11.91
N GLY A 94 -1.86 -3.45 -10.85
CA GLY A 94 -3.28 -3.79 -10.71
C GLY A 94 -4.17 -2.67 -10.24
N LEU A 95 -3.70 -1.83 -9.30
CA LEU A 95 -4.54 -0.79 -8.68
C LEU A 95 -4.43 0.56 -9.38
N VAL A 96 -3.23 0.92 -9.87
CA VAL A 96 -2.96 2.25 -10.41
C VAL A 96 -3.20 2.30 -11.92
N ILE A 97 -2.85 1.24 -12.66
CA ILE A 97 -2.99 1.23 -14.12
C ILE A 97 -4.44 0.90 -14.49
N PRO A 98 -5.15 1.77 -15.23
CA PRO A 98 -6.52 1.53 -15.66
C PRO A 98 -6.65 0.27 -16.54
N LYS A 99 -7.77 -0.44 -16.43
CA LYS A 99 -8.09 -1.59 -17.28
C LYS A 99 -8.05 -1.26 -18.78
N SER A 100 -8.56 -0.09 -19.17
CA SER A 100 -8.54 0.39 -20.55
C SER A 100 -7.13 0.53 -21.12
N TRP A 101 -6.12 0.82 -20.30
CA TRP A 101 -4.74 0.95 -20.78
C TRP A 101 -4.11 -0.40 -21.09
N THR A 102 -4.38 -1.42 -20.26
CA THR A 102 -3.88 -2.78 -20.54
C THR A 102 -4.59 -3.39 -21.75
N GLU A 103 -5.89 -3.13 -21.91
CA GLU A 103 -6.66 -3.58 -23.07
C GLU A 103 -6.16 -2.89 -24.36
N ALA A 104 -5.89 -1.57 -24.30
CA ALA A 104 -5.30 -0.84 -25.42
C ALA A 104 -3.89 -1.33 -25.80
N ALA A 105 -3.12 -1.86 -24.84
CA ALA A 105 -1.85 -2.51 -25.09
C ALA A 105 -1.98 -3.94 -25.65
N GLY A 106 -3.21 -4.42 -25.92
CA GLY A 106 -3.49 -5.75 -26.45
C GLY A 106 -3.43 -6.87 -25.41
N ILE A 107 -3.38 -6.55 -24.12
CA ILE A 107 -3.39 -7.55 -23.05
C ILE A 107 -4.83 -7.95 -22.76
N SER A 108 -5.20 -9.18 -23.11
CA SER A 108 -6.53 -9.72 -22.79
C SER A 108 -6.73 -9.87 -21.28
N GLU A 109 -7.97 -9.79 -20.81
CA GLU A 109 -8.28 -9.96 -19.38
C GLU A 109 -7.85 -11.33 -18.86
N HIS A 110 -8.01 -12.39 -19.67
CA HIS A 110 -7.53 -13.73 -19.32
C HIS A 110 -6.00 -13.77 -19.15
N THR A 111 -5.25 -13.17 -20.09
CA THR A 111 -3.79 -13.10 -20.00
C THR A 111 -3.36 -12.33 -18.76
N TYR A 112 -3.97 -11.16 -18.52
CA TYR A 112 -3.70 -10.35 -17.34
C TYR A 112 -3.98 -11.14 -16.06
N HIS A 113 -5.15 -11.77 -15.96
CA HIS A 113 -5.57 -12.55 -14.81
C HIS A 113 -4.60 -13.70 -14.51
N VAL A 114 -4.28 -14.52 -15.51
CA VAL A 114 -3.34 -15.65 -15.34
C VAL A 114 -1.96 -15.16 -14.92
N THR A 115 -1.42 -14.12 -15.57
CA THR A 115 -0.12 -13.54 -15.20
C THR A 115 -0.13 -12.99 -13.77
N ALA A 116 -1.17 -12.24 -13.40
CA ALA A 116 -1.31 -11.66 -12.07
C ALA A 116 -1.41 -12.75 -10.99
N VAL A 117 -2.17 -13.81 -11.22
CA VAL A 117 -2.33 -14.92 -10.27
C VAL A 117 -1.05 -15.72 -10.13
N VAL A 118 -0.40 -16.10 -11.23
CA VAL A 118 0.83 -16.92 -11.20
C VAL A 118 1.97 -16.14 -10.55
N LEU A 119 2.27 -14.94 -11.05
CA LEU A 119 3.35 -14.12 -10.50
C LEU A 119 3.03 -13.68 -9.07
N GLY A 120 1.79 -13.27 -8.81
CA GLY A 120 1.33 -12.87 -7.48
C GLY A 120 1.43 -14.00 -6.46
N THR A 121 1.05 -15.23 -6.83
CA THR A 121 1.14 -16.39 -5.93
C THR A 121 2.59 -16.77 -5.64
N ILE A 122 3.46 -16.83 -6.67
CA ILE A 122 4.89 -17.14 -6.49
C ILE A 122 5.55 -16.07 -5.60
N ALA A 123 5.31 -14.79 -5.91
CA ALA A 123 5.88 -13.68 -5.15
C ALA A 123 5.32 -13.62 -3.73
N GLY A 124 4.03 -13.87 -3.54
CA GLY A 124 3.37 -13.92 -2.24
C GLY A 124 3.90 -15.06 -1.38
N ILE A 125 4.00 -16.29 -1.91
CA ILE A 125 4.57 -17.44 -1.18
C ILE A 125 6.04 -17.17 -0.83
N SER A 126 6.83 -16.64 -1.77
CA SER A 126 8.22 -16.25 -1.50
C SER A 126 8.30 -15.21 -0.38
N THR A 127 7.45 -14.19 -0.41
CA THR A 127 7.35 -13.17 0.63
C THR A 127 7.00 -13.80 1.98
N LEU A 128 5.98 -14.66 2.03
CA LEU A 128 5.51 -15.31 3.25
C LEU A 128 6.57 -16.26 3.84
N ALA A 129 7.23 -17.05 3.01
CA ALA A 129 8.32 -17.92 3.42
C ALA A 129 9.52 -17.11 3.94
N GLY A 130 9.90 -16.04 3.24
CA GLY A 130 10.97 -15.14 3.65
C GLY A 130 10.69 -14.49 5.01
N ILE A 131 9.50 -13.91 5.20
CA ILE A 131 9.13 -13.31 6.49
C ILE A 131 9.01 -14.35 7.60
N ALA A 132 8.53 -15.56 7.31
CA ALA A 132 8.48 -16.66 8.28
C ALA A 132 9.88 -17.02 8.79
N ILE A 133 10.87 -17.15 7.90
CA ILE A 133 12.28 -17.37 8.27
C ILE A 133 12.81 -16.21 9.12
N LEU A 134 12.53 -14.97 8.73
CA LEU A 134 13.00 -13.78 9.45
C LEU A 134 12.37 -13.64 10.84
N VAL A 135 11.07 -13.93 10.97
CA VAL A 135 10.37 -13.95 12.27
C VAL A 135 10.91 -15.09 13.12
N TYR A 136 11.03 -16.30 12.57
CA TYR A 136 11.64 -17.45 13.27
C TYR A 136 13.02 -17.09 13.83
N ARG A 137 13.90 -16.54 12.99
CA ARG A 137 15.23 -16.05 13.39
C ARG A 137 15.17 -15.05 14.54
N ARG A 138 14.24 -14.10 14.50
CA ARG A 138 14.06 -13.10 15.57
C ARG A 138 13.57 -13.70 16.88
N ARG A 139 12.91 -14.86 16.84
CA ARG A 139 12.39 -15.55 18.04
C ARG A 139 13.39 -16.52 18.64
N THR A 140 14.26 -17.12 17.82
CA THR A 140 15.18 -18.18 18.26
C THR A 140 16.60 -17.72 18.53
N VAL A 141 17.04 -16.58 17.97
CA VAL A 141 18.40 -16.07 18.16
C VAL A 141 18.43 -15.01 19.26
N GLY A 142 19.04 -15.32 20.41
CA GLY A 142 19.06 -14.48 21.61
C GLY A 142 19.44 -13.01 21.36
N PRO A 143 20.63 -12.70 20.82
CA PRO A 143 21.03 -11.31 20.56
C PRO A 143 20.08 -10.56 19.61
N VAL A 144 19.53 -11.25 18.61
CA VAL A 144 18.57 -10.65 17.66
C VAL A 144 17.23 -10.37 18.35
N PHE A 145 16.77 -11.28 19.21
CA PHE A 145 15.54 -11.10 19.97
C PHE A 145 15.65 -9.91 20.92
N LEU A 146 16.76 -9.79 21.65
CA LEU A 146 17.03 -8.68 22.57
C LEU A 146 17.07 -7.32 21.85
N ALA A 147 17.60 -7.28 20.62
CA ALA A 147 17.61 -6.09 19.78
C ALA A 147 16.25 -5.78 19.09
N THR A 148 15.24 -6.66 19.22
CA THR A 148 13.93 -6.49 18.56
C THR A 148 12.97 -5.68 19.44
N THR A 149 12.58 -4.50 18.96
CA THR A 149 11.72 -3.58 19.71
C THR A 149 10.24 -3.99 19.68
N ARG A 150 9.41 -3.41 20.57
CA ARG A 150 7.95 -3.61 20.54
C ARG A 150 7.34 -3.15 19.21
N ASN A 151 7.85 -2.05 18.68
CA ASN A 151 7.47 -1.51 17.39
C ASN A 151 7.79 -2.46 16.23
N ASP A 152 8.95 -3.13 16.26
CA ASP A 152 9.28 -4.16 15.27
C ASP A 152 8.27 -5.32 15.31
N LYS A 153 7.88 -5.76 16.50
CA LYS A 153 6.89 -6.84 16.67
C LYS A 153 5.52 -6.43 16.14
N PHE A 154 5.07 -5.22 16.46
CA PHE A 154 3.81 -4.66 15.93
C PHE A 154 3.82 -4.58 14.41
N MET A 155 4.90 -4.07 13.82
CA MET A 155 5.09 -4.04 12.37
C MET A 155 5.02 -5.44 11.77
N TYR A 156 5.70 -6.43 12.35
CA TYR A 156 5.65 -7.81 11.84
C TYR A 156 4.25 -8.39 11.88
N VAL A 157 3.46 -8.12 12.93
CA VAL A 157 2.07 -8.58 13.00
C VAL A 157 1.24 -7.99 11.86
N LEU A 158 1.28 -6.68 11.68
CA LEU A 158 0.52 -6.02 10.61
C LEU A 158 0.96 -6.49 9.22
N LEU A 159 2.26 -6.60 8.99
CA LEU A 159 2.83 -7.00 7.71
C LEU A 159 2.48 -8.45 7.37
N VAL A 160 2.65 -9.38 8.32
CA VAL A 160 2.28 -10.80 8.12
C VAL A 160 0.77 -10.93 7.92
N LEU A 161 -0.05 -10.20 8.69
CA LEU A 161 -1.50 -10.18 8.52
C LEU A 161 -1.89 -9.75 7.09
N ALA A 162 -1.32 -8.65 6.60
CA ALA A 162 -1.58 -8.18 5.24
C ALA A 162 -1.16 -9.19 4.17
N ILE A 163 0.03 -9.79 4.31
CA ILE A 163 0.53 -10.81 3.37
C ILE A 163 -0.38 -12.04 3.36
N VAL A 164 -0.76 -12.55 4.53
CA VAL A 164 -1.62 -13.74 4.65
C VAL A 164 -3.00 -13.45 4.09
N LEU A 165 -3.62 -12.33 4.43
CA LEU A 165 -4.93 -11.95 3.89
C LEU A 165 -4.89 -11.80 2.37
N GLY A 166 -3.84 -11.20 1.81
CA GLY A 166 -3.69 -11.04 0.36
C GLY A 166 -3.51 -12.38 -0.37
N LEU A 167 -2.69 -13.27 0.18
CA LEU A 167 -2.51 -14.63 -0.35
C LEU A 167 -3.80 -15.45 -0.27
N VAL A 168 -4.48 -15.43 0.88
CA VAL A 168 -5.75 -16.14 1.07
C VAL A 168 -6.83 -15.58 0.13
N ALA A 169 -6.93 -14.25 -0.02
CA ALA A 169 -7.83 -13.62 -0.99
C ALA A 169 -7.52 -14.07 -2.42
N THR A 170 -6.25 -14.14 -2.79
CA THR A 170 -5.81 -14.61 -4.12
C THR A 170 -6.23 -16.06 -4.34
N VAL A 171 -5.90 -16.96 -3.43
CA VAL A 171 -6.26 -18.39 -3.57
C VAL A 171 -7.77 -18.59 -3.55
N ALA A 172 -8.49 -17.97 -2.61
CA ALA A 172 -9.94 -18.11 -2.47
C ALA A 172 -10.69 -17.60 -3.72
N ALA A 173 -10.29 -16.45 -4.27
CA ALA A 173 -10.90 -15.89 -5.47
C ALA A 173 -10.74 -16.81 -6.69
N ASN A 174 -9.64 -17.56 -6.76
CA ASN A 174 -9.36 -18.49 -7.85
C ASN A 174 -10.06 -19.84 -7.67
N VAL A 175 -10.14 -20.37 -6.44
CA VAL A 175 -10.71 -21.69 -6.16
C VAL A 175 -12.24 -21.66 -6.12
N VAL A 176 -12.85 -20.58 -5.63
CA VAL A 176 -14.29 -20.58 -5.25
C VAL A 176 -15.19 -19.87 -6.27
N GLY A 177 -14.67 -19.08 -7.21
CA GLY A 177 -15.52 -18.17 -8.00
C GLY A 177 -15.12 -17.86 -9.44
N GLY A 178 -14.18 -18.60 -10.04
CA GLY A 178 -13.74 -18.31 -11.41
C GLY A 178 -12.96 -17.00 -11.58
N GLY A 179 -12.42 -16.46 -10.48
CA GLY A 179 -11.66 -15.22 -10.44
C GLY A 179 -12.52 -14.00 -10.04
N TYR A 180 -12.02 -13.18 -9.11
CA TYR A 180 -12.61 -11.89 -8.78
C TYR A 180 -11.91 -10.76 -9.54
N ASP A 181 -12.63 -10.03 -10.40
CA ASP A 181 -12.09 -8.89 -11.14
C ASP A 181 -12.06 -7.62 -10.26
N TYR A 182 -11.03 -7.54 -9.41
CA TYR A 182 -10.74 -6.39 -8.56
C TYR A 182 -10.45 -5.10 -9.34
N ARG A 183 -10.29 -5.16 -10.67
CA ARG A 183 -10.01 -4.00 -11.54
C ARG A 183 -11.27 -3.19 -11.84
N THR A 184 -12.44 -3.76 -11.57
CA THR A 184 -13.74 -3.10 -11.75
C THR A 184 -14.26 -2.42 -10.49
N THR A 185 -13.74 -2.81 -9.32
CA THR A 185 -14.23 -2.35 -8.01
C THR A 185 -13.13 -1.68 -7.17
N ILE A 186 -12.15 -2.45 -6.70
CA ILE A 186 -11.11 -2.01 -5.76
C ILE A 186 -10.15 -1.03 -6.44
N SER A 187 -9.79 -1.28 -7.70
CA SER A 187 -8.81 -0.44 -8.41
C SER A 187 -9.36 0.95 -8.74
N PRO A 188 -10.61 1.12 -9.23
CA PRO A 188 -11.24 2.43 -9.33
C PRO A 188 -11.43 3.11 -7.97
N TRP A 189 -11.83 2.40 -6.91
CA TRP A 189 -11.92 2.96 -5.56
C TRP A 189 -10.57 3.50 -5.08
N PHE A 190 -9.51 2.70 -5.20
CA PHE A 190 -8.16 3.09 -4.78
C PHE A 190 -7.67 4.34 -5.50
N ARG A 191 -7.90 4.42 -6.82
CA ARG A 191 -7.57 5.61 -7.62
C ARG A 191 -8.42 6.82 -7.21
N GLY A 192 -9.72 6.61 -6.96
CA GLY A 192 -10.65 7.65 -6.51
C GLY A 192 -10.19 8.38 -5.26
N ILE A 193 -9.52 7.69 -4.33
CA ILE A 193 -8.92 8.33 -3.13
C ILE A 193 -7.98 9.47 -3.52
N PHE A 194 -7.11 9.27 -4.52
CA PHE A 194 -6.13 10.26 -4.97
C PHE A 194 -6.74 11.38 -5.82
N PHE A 195 -7.90 11.15 -6.43
CA PHE A 195 -8.69 12.16 -7.13
C PHE A 195 -9.72 12.85 -6.21
N PHE A 196 -9.72 12.55 -4.91
CA PHE A 196 -10.69 13.05 -3.94
C PHE A 196 -12.15 12.73 -4.29
N GLN A 197 -12.36 11.59 -4.96
CA GLN A 197 -13.67 11.04 -5.34
C GLN A 197 -13.74 9.53 -5.03
N PRO A 198 -13.52 9.09 -3.77
CA PRO A 198 -13.67 7.69 -3.43
C PRO A 198 -15.15 7.31 -3.41
N ASP A 199 -15.51 6.24 -4.14
CA ASP A 199 -16.85 5.66 -4.10
C ASP A 199 -16.87 4.47 -3.13
N PRO A 200 -17.52 4.59 -1.95
CA PRO A 200 -17.61 3.51 -0.96
C PRO A 200 -18.40 2.30 -1.45
N ALA A 201 -19.31 2.45 -2.42
CA ALA A 201 -20.11 1.33 -2.94
C ALA A 201 -19.24 0.27 -3.63
N LEU A 202 -18.15 0.71 -4.27
CA LEU A 202 -17.15 -0.17 -4.90
C LEU A 202 -16.48 -1.12 -3.91
N MET A 203 -16.34 -0.71 -2.64
CA MET A 203 -15.76 -1.54 -1.58
C MET A 203 -16.81 -2.33 -0.81
N ALA A 204 -18.00 -1.75 -0.60
CA ALA A 204 -19.09 -2.43 0.11
C ALA A 204 -19.49 -3.76 -0.56
N GLY A 205 -19.49 -3.80 -1.90
CA GLY A 205 -19.76 -5.02 -2.67
C GLY A 205 -18.55 -5.96 -2.87
N ALA A 206 -17.36 -5.59 -2.40
CA ALA A 206 -16.17 -6.41 -2.59
C ALA A 206 -16.17 -7.62 -1.63
N PRO A 207 -15.57 -8.77 -2.00
CA PRO A 207 -15.50 -9.92 -1.10
C PRO A 207 -14.74 -9.57 0.18
N VAL A 208 -15.21 -10.11 1.30
CA VAL A 208 -14.73 -9.75 2.66
C VAL A 208 -13.21 -9.91 2.80
N LEU A 209 -12.60 -10.93 2.19
CA LEU A 209 -11.14 -11.12 2.24
C LEU A 209 -10.37 -9.94 1.63
N PHE A 210 -10.88 -9.36 0.53
CA PHE A 210 -10.27 -8.18 -0.08
C PHE A 210 -10.49 -6.92 0.78
N GLN A 211 -11.67 -6.76 1.38
CA GLN A 211 -11.93 -5.69 2.33
C GLN A 211 -10.98 -5.76 3.54
N LEU A 212 -10.83 -6.95 4.14
CA LEU A 212 -9.91 -7.18 5.26
C LEU A 212 -8.45 -6.93 4.86
N HIS A 213 -8.04 -7.39 3.67
CA HIS A 213 -6.71 -7.11 3.15
C HIS A 213 -6.48 -5.59 2.99
N ALA A 214 -7.44 -4.87 2.41
CA ALA A 214 -7.37 -3.41 2.27
C ALA A 214 -7.28 -2.70 3.62
N LEU A 215 -8.10 -3.09 4.62
CA LEU A 215 -8.04 -2.55 5.97
C LEU A 215 -6.69 -2.81 6.65
N SER A 216 -6.13 -4.02 6.49
CA SER A 216 -4.80 -4.35 7.01
C SER A 216 -3.70 -3.53 6.33
N ALA A 217 -3.83 -3.25 5.03
CA ALA A 217 -2.93 -2.38 4.30
C ALA A 217 -3.03 -0.94 4.80
N LEU A 218 -4.24 -0.38 4.96
CA LEU A 218 -4.44 0.97 5.53
C LEU A 218 -3.81 1.09 6.93
N ALA A 219 -3.98 0.08 7.78
CA ALA A 219 -3.32 0.02 9.09
C ALA A 219 -1.78 -0.01 8.96
N LEU A 220 -1.24 -0.78 8.00
CA LEU A 220 0.19 -0.84 7.71
C LEU A 220 0.73 0.52 7.24
N PHE A 221 0.02 1.22 6.33
CA PHE A 221 0.36 2.57 5.88
C PHE A 221 0.35 3.58 7.03
N ALA A 222 -0.67 3.55 7.89
CA ALA A 222 -0.74 4.43 9.06
C ALA A 222 0.42 4.18 10.05
N ALA A 223 0.81 2.92 10.26
CA ALA A 223 1.92 2.53 11.14
C ALA A 223 3.31 2.79 10.51
N TRP A 224 3.40 2.79 9.18
CA TRP A 224 4.64 2.86 8.41
C TRP A 224 5.67 3.89 8.91
N PRO A 225 5.33 5.19 9.03
CA PRO A 225 6.32 6.22 9.40
C PRO A 225 6.88 6.03 10.80
N PHE A 226 6.21 5.25 11.66
CA PHE A 226 6.65 5.02 13.03
C PHE A 226 7.48 3.75 13.15
N THR A 227 7.51 2.89 12.15
CA THR A 227 8.19 1.58 12.19
C THR A 227 9.52 1.60 11.43
N ARG A 228 10.23 0.47 11.38
CA ARG A 228 11.42 0.35 10.52
C ARG A 228 11.11 0.37 9.02
N LEU A 229 9.84 0.33 8.58
CA LEU A 229 9.46 0.31 7.16
C LEU A 229 9.92 1.57 6.39
N VAL A 230 10.22 2.67 7.10
CA VAL A 230 10.81 3.89 6.52
C VAL A 230 12.03 3.64 5.63
N HIS A 231 12.76 2.53 5.85
CA HIS A 231 13.91 2.17 5.02
C HIS A 231 13.56 1.98 3.53
N MET A 232 12.31 1.62 3.22
CA MET A 232 11.84 1.45 1.83
C MET A 232 11.91 2.77 1.04
N LEU A 233 11.75 3.91 1.70
CA LEU A 233 11.86 5.24 1.07
C LEU A 233 13.31 5.69 0.83
N THR A 234 14.30 4.91 1.30
CA THR A 234 15.74 5.16 1.08
C THR A 234 16.37 4.18 0.11
N ALA A 235 15.59 3.69 -0.87
CA ALA A 235 16.15 2.95 -1.99
C ALA A 235 17.27 3.77 -2.66
N PRO A 236 18.50 3.26 -2.76
CA PRO A 236 19.67 4.05 -3.14
C PRO A 236 19.77 4.25 -4.66
N LEU A 237 18.69 4.71 -5.31
CA LEU A 237 18.64 4.91 -6.76
C LEU A 237 19.72 5.88 -7.25
N GLY A 238 19.99 6.94 -6.49
CA GLY A 238 21.05 7.91 -6.80
C GLY A 238 22.47 7.33 -6.70
N TYR A 239 22.67 6.14 -6.11
CA TYR A 239 23.98 5.50 -6.05
C TYR A 239 24.46 5.03 -7.44
N LEU A 240 23.53 4.74 -8.36
CA LEU A 240 23.86 4.30 -9.73
C LEU A 240 24.71 5.32 -10.50
N THR A 241 24.57 6.60 -10.17
CA THR A 241 25.26 7.71 -10.83
C THR A 241 26.16 8.50 -9.88
N ARG A 242 26.33 8.04 -8.63
CA ARG A 242 27.10 8.76 -7.61
C ARG A 242 28.60 8.51 -7.80
N PRO A 243 29.45 9.55 -7.80
CA PRO A 243 30.90 9.37 -7.78
C PRO A 243 31.36 8.53 -6.58
N TYR A 244 32.38 7.68 -6.78
CA TYR A 244 32.94 6.84 -5.71
C TYR A 244 33.48 7.67 -4.54
N ILE A 245 34.14 8.78 -4.86
CA ILE A 245 34.71 9.70 -3.88
C ILE A 245 33.81 10.92 -3.79
N VAL A 246 33.35 11.25 -2.58
CA VAL A 246 32.52 12.43 -2.33
C VAL A 246 33.27 13.40 -1.43
N TYR A 247 33.58 14.55 -2.00
CA TYR A 247 34.10 15.70 -1.28
C TYR A 247 32.94 16.51 -0.71
N ARG A 248 33.07 16.97 0.53
CA ARG A 248 32.19 17.98 1.12
C ARG A 248 33.02 19.23 1.35
N SER A 249 32.58 20.36 0.82
CA SER A 249 33.16 21.66 1.17
C SER A 249 32.91 21.95 2.65
N ARG A 250 33.73 22.83 3.23
CA ARG A 250 33.46 23.34 4.57
C ARG A 250 32.19 24.18 4.51
N ASP A 251 31.20 23.82 5.32
CA ASP A 251 30.04 24.68 5.51
C ASP A 251 30.46 25.96 6.26
N VAL A 252 29.96 27.10 5.80
CA VAL A 252 30.11 28.39 6.52
C VAL A 252 29.42 28.30 7.89
N GLN A 253 28.38 27.46 7.99
CA GLN A 253 27.61 27.20 9.20
C GLN A 253 28.18 25.99 9.96
N LEU A 254 28.81 26.21 11.12
CA LEU A 254 29.47 25.17 11.93
C LEU A 254 28.52 24.34 12.80
N GLY A 255 27.29 24.13 12.36
CA GLY A 255 26.29 23.36 13.09
C GLY A 255 24.86 23.75 12.74
N SER A 256 23.89 23.09 13.37
CA SER A 256 22.46 23.35 13.15
C SER A 256 21.94 24.67 13.75
N ARG A 257 22.78 25.39 14.51
CA ARG A 257 22.47 26.67 15.13
C ARG A 257 23.44 27.73 14.64
N GLY A 258 22.94 28.95 14.42
CA GLY A 258 23.80 30.10 14.14
C GLY A 258 24.72 30.41 15.32
N PRO A 259 25.88 31.05 15.08
CA PRO A 259 26.74 31.54 16.15
C PRO A 259 25.93 32.47 17.07
N ARG A 260 26.12 32.32 18.39
CA ARG A 260 25.50 33.22 19.36
C ARG A 260 26.09 34.62 19.17
N ARG A 261 25.25 35.66 19.28
CA ARG A 261 25.67 37.07 19.23
C ARG A 261 26.85 37.30 20.19
N GLY A 262 27.94 37.88 19.69
CA GLY A 262 29.20 38.08 20.43
C GLY A 262 30.25 36.97 20.27
N TRP A 263 29.96 35.90 19.53
CA TRP A 263 30.92 34.87 19.08
C TRP A 263 31.16 34.95 17.57
N GLU A 264 30.96 36.15 16.99
CA GLU A 264 31.28 36.44 15.60
C GLU A 264 32.80 36.34 15.41
N ARG A 265 33.22 35.67 14.33
CA ARG A 265 34.64 35.54 14.02
C ARG A 265 35.12 36.84 13.40
N VAL A 266 36.21 37.39 13.95
CA VAL A 266 36.99 38.49 13.35
C VAL A 266 37.68 38.00 12.08
#